data_AF-F4XF05-F1
#
_entry.id   AF-F4XF05-F1
#
_cell.length_a   1.000
_cell.length_b   1.000
_cell.length_c   1.000
_cell.angle_alpha   90.00
_cell.angle_beta   90.00
_cell.angle_gamma   90.00
#
_symmetry.space_group_name_H-M   'P 1'
#
loop_
_entity.id
_entity.type
_entity.pdbx_description
1 polymer ?
#
loop_
_entity_poly.entity_id
_entity_poly.type
_entity_poly.pdbx_seq_one_letter_code
_entity_poly.pdbx_strand_id
1 'polypeptide(L)'
;MASNYTENYGLCQWEATDQVLRDEFNQDNVKVSMTLQQIEKSVAEHDEVLKTHDTALAKKGNCRIQLTSYVGNGKDGSEFKNSVIFSEKPFLILILSGNGGYGFFPADAAAGYTTSSSNNASVYVTWTNTQLTWYAANSSSQQMNERNVHYQVIMFLPLK
;
A
#
# COMPACT_ATOMS: atom_id res chain seq x y z
N MET A 1 -47.62 3.63 -35.98
CA MET A 1 -47.16 4.03 -34.63
C MET A 1 -46.58 2.78 -33.99
N ALA A 2 -45.48 2.90 -33.25
CA ALA A 2 -44.86 1.75 -32.60
C ALA A 2 -45.85 1.07 -31.64
N SER A 3 -45.96 -0.26 -31.71
CA SER A 3 -46.81 -1.03 -30.82
C SER A 3 -46.12 -1.44 -29.52
N ASN A 4 -44.77 -1.38 -29.48
CA ASN A 4 -43.94 -1.77 -28.34
C ASN A 4 -42.77 -0.79 -28.12
N TYR A 5 -42.09 -0.89 -26.97
CA TYR A 5 -40.92 -0.09 -26.62
C TYR A 5 -39.86 -0.91 -25.88
N THR A 6 -38.58 -0.55 -26.03
CA THR A 6 -37.49 -1.14 -25.26
C THR A 6 -37.65 -0.83 -23.77
N GLU A 7 -37.38 -1.82 -22.92
CA GLU A 7 -37.43 -1.67 -21.45
C GLU A 7 -36.47 -0.56 -20.96
N ASN A 8 -35.27 -0.55 -21.53
CA ASN A 8 -34.28 0.49 -21.26
C ASN A 8 -34.36 1.56 -22.35
N TYR A 9 -34.47 2.82 -21.93
CA TYR A 9 -34.48 4.03 -22.79
C TYR A 9 -35.76 4.25 -23.63
N GLY A 10 -36.74 3.35 -23.58
CA GLY A 10 -38.08 3.55 -24.16
C GLY A 10 -38.05 3.87 -25.65
N LEU A 11 -37.21 3.17 -26.42
CA LEU A 11 -37.10 3.31 -27.87
C LEU A 11 -38.22 2.51 -28.54
N CYS A 12 -38.76 3.01 -29.63
CA CYS A 12 -39.82 2.36 -30.41
C CYS A 12 -39.37 0.99 -30.92
N GLN A 13 -40.24 -0.01 -30.73
CA GLN A 13 -40.14 -1.32 -31.35
C GLN A 13 -41.35 -1.50 -32.27
N TRP A 14 -41.09 -1.47 -33.58
CA TRP A 14 -42.12 -1.63 -34.61
C TRP A 14 -42.24 -3.11 -34.99
N GLU A 15 -43.47 -3.63 -34.92
CA GLU A 15 -43.83 -4.94 -35.47
C GLU A 15 -43.99 -4.84 -36.99
N ALA A 16 -44.02 -5.98 -37.70
CA ALA A 16 -44.10 -6.00 -39.16
C ALA A 16 -45.32 -5.27 -39.75
N THR A 17 -46.40 -5.13 -38.97
CA THR A 17 -47.62 -4.42 -39.35
C THR A 17 -47.60 -2.93 -39.00
N ASP A 18 -46.63 -2.48 -38.22
CA ASP A 18 -46.59 -1.11 -37.74
C ASP A 18 -46.10 -0.15 -38.83
N GLN A 19 -46.80 0.98 -38.98
CA GLN A 19 -46.30 2.09 -39.76
C GLN A 19 -45.23 2.85 -38.97
N VAL A 20 -44.03 2.97 -39.54
CA VAL A 20 -42.95 3.81 -39.01
C VAL A 20 -43.28 5.29 -39.23
N LEU A 21 -43.43 6.04 -38.13
CA LEU A 21 -43.70 7.47 -38.18
C LEU A 21 -42.40 8.26 -38.06
N ARG A 22 -42.26 9.31 -38.89
CA ARG A 22 -41.07 10.17 -38.89
C ARG A 22 -40.79 10.79 -37.53
N ASP A 23 -41.84 11.21 -36.83
CA ASP A 23 -41.70 11.91 -35.54
C ASP A 23 -41.20 10.95 -34.44
N GLU A 24 -41.72 9.71 -34.40
CA GLU A 24 -41.23 8.66 -33.49
C GLU A 24 -39.77 8.28 -33.78
N PHE A 25 -39.43 8.07 -35.04
CA PHE A 25 -38.06 7.77 -35.46
C PHE A 25 -37.08 8.88 -35.07
N ASN A 26 -37.45 10.15 -35.34
CA ASN A 26 -36.62 11.28 -34.98
C ASN A 26 -36.48 11.45 -33.46
N GLN A 27 -37.54 11.17 -32.70
CA GLN A 27 -37.50 11.21 -31.23
C GLN A 27 -36.49 10.19 -30.68
N ASP A 28 -36.49 8.96 -31.19
CA ASP A 28 -35.54 7.94 -30.76
C ASP A 28 -34.11 8.24 -31.20
N ASN A 29 -33.92 8.77 -32.41
CA ASN A 29 -32.61 9.21 -32.88
C ASN A 29 -32.03 10.32 -31.98
N VAL A 30 -32.88 11.22 -31.49
CA VAL A 30 -32.52 12.25 -30.51
C VAL A 30 -32.12 11.62 -29.16
N LYS A 31 -32.85 10.61 -28.65
CA LYS A 31 -32.47 9.88 -27.42
C LYS A 31 -31.12 9.18 -27.55
N VAL A 32 -30.89 8.50 -28.68
CA VAL A 32 -29.62 7.81 -28.98
C VAL A 32 -28.48 8.81 -29.05
N SER A 33 -28.67 9.91 -29.78
CA SER A 33 -27.66 10.97 -29.91
C SER A 33 -27.26 11.59 -28.56
N MET A 34 -28.25 11.88 -27.71
CA MET A 34 -27.99 12.39 -26.35
C MET A 34 -27.22 11.38 -25.49
N THR A 35 -27.57 10.10 -25.59
CA THR A 35 -26.89 9.04 -24.83
C THR A 35 -25.46 8.86 -25.30
N LEU A 36 -25.21 8.90 -26.62
CA LEU A 36 -23.85 8.86 -27.18
C LEU A 36 -23.00 10.04 -26.70
N GLN A 37 -23.55 11.27 -26.73
CA GLN A 37 -22.86 12.45 -26.21
C GLN A 37 -22.52 12.32 -24.71
N GLN A 38 -23.42 11.73 -23.93
CA GLN A 38 -23.17 11.49 -22.50
C GLN A 38 -22.06 10.45 -22.29
N ILE A 39 -22.02 9.39 -23.11
CA ILE A 39 -20.95 8.38 -23.08
C ILE A 39 -19.61 9.01 -23.48
N GLU A 40 -19.56 9.78 -24.58
CA GLU A 40 -18.34 10.48 -25.01
C GLU A 40 -17.81 11.41 -23.90
N LYS A 41 -18.70 12.15 -23.25
CA LYS A 41 -18.34 12.99 -22.11
C LYS A 41 -17.79 12.17 -20.94
N SER A 42 -18.46 11.08 -20.56
CA SER A 42 -18.00 10.22 -19.46
C SER A 42 -16.66 9.56 -19.75
N VAL A 43 -16.41 9.15 -20.99
CA VAL A 43 -15.11 8.60 -21.42
C VAL A 43 -14.02 9.67 -21.32
N ALA A 44 -14.27 10.88 -21.81
CA ALA A 44 -13.32 11.98 -21.70
C ALA A 44 -13.00 12.33 -20.22
N GLU A 45 -14.00 12.34 -19.36
CA GLU A 45 -13.81 12.55 -17.91
C GLU A 45 -12.99 11.42 -17.27
N HIS A 46 -13.26 10.16 -17.63
CA HIS A 46 -12.47 9.02 -17.15
C HIS A 46 -11.01 9.08 -17.61
N ASP A 47 -10.75 9.48 -18.86
CA ASP A 47 -9.38 9.62 -19.37
C ASP A 47 -8.59 10.67 -18.60
N GLU A 48 -9.21 11.79 -18.23
CA GLU A 48 -8.57 12.81 -17.40
C GLU A 48 -8.31 12.33 -15.97
N VAL A 49 -9.23 11.54 -15.39
CA VAL A 49 -9.03 10.89 -14.09
C VAL A 49 -7.87 9.91 -14.15
N LEU A 50 -7.76 9.10 -15.21
CA LEU A 50 -6.67 8.14 -15.40
C LEU A 50 -5.31 8.86 -15.48
N LYS A 51 -5.19 9.93 -16.28
CA LYS A 51 -3.96 10.75 -16.33
C LYS A 51 -3.59 11.33 -14.96
N THR A 52 -4.59 11.74 -14.19
CA THR A 52 -4.40 12.25 -12.83
C THR A 52 -3.90 11.14 -11.89
N HIS A 53 -4.48 9.95 -11.98
CA HIS A 53 -4.03 8.78 -11.22
C HIS A 53 -2.60 8.39 -11.58
N ASP A 54 -2.25 8.34 -12.87
CA ASP A 54 -0.89 8.02 -13.33
C ASP A 54 0.14 9.01 -12.78
N THR A 55 -0.20 10.31 -12.84
CA THR A 55 0.66 11.36 -12.28
C THR A 55 0.80 11.24 -10.75
N ALA A 56 -0.26 10.84 -10.05
CA ALA A 56 -0.23 10.64 -8.61
C ALA A 56 0.57 9.38 -8.22
N LEU A 57 0.45 8.30 -8.97
CA LEU A 57 1.18 7.04 -8.78
C LEU A 57 2.67 7.21 -9.10
N ALA A 58 3.03 8.00 -10.11
CA ALA A 58 4.42 8.34 -10.43
C ALA A 58 5.14 9.07 -9.29
N LYS A 59 4.39 9.71 -8.37
CA LYS A 59 4.94 10.37 -7.16
C LYS A 59 5.09 9.40 -5.97
N LYS A 60 4.62 8.16 -6.08
CA LYS A 60 4.73 7.16 -5.01
C LYS A 60 6.01 6.32 -5.21
N GLY A 61 6.59 5.90 -4.09
CA GLY A 61 7.72 4.96 -4.11
C GLY A 61 7.28 3.55 -4.49
N ASN A 62 8.26 2.69 -4.76
CA ASN A 62 8.07 1.28 -5.12
C ASN A 62 8.11 0.32 -3.92
N CYS A 63 7.83 0.82 -2.71
CA CYS A 63 7.80 0.03 -1.49
C CYS A 63 6.65 0.44 -0.58
N ARG A 64 6.25 -0.46 0.31
CA ARG A 64 5.34 -0.15 1.42
C ARG A 64 6.16 0.06 2.68
N ILE A 65 5.69 0.94 3.55
CA ILE A 65 6.29 1.19 4.86
C ILE A 65 5.27 0.76 5.92
N GLN A 66 5.71 -0.12 6.83
CA GLN A 66 4.92 -0.51 8.00
C GLN A 66 5.63 -0.10 9.28
N LEU A 67 4.86 0.42 10.24
CA LEU A 67 5.35 0.92 11.51
C LEU A 67 4.87 0.02 12.65
N THR A 68 5.75 -0.27 13.59
CA THR A 68 5.42 -0.89 14.88
C THR A 68 6.36 -0.34 15.96
N SER A 69 6.16 -0.67 17.23
CA SER A 69 7.06 -0.22 18.29
C SER A 69 7.15 -1.22 19.43
N TYR A 70 8.19 -1.09 20.25
CA TYR A 70 8.33 -1.81 21.51
C TYR A 70 9.01 -0.93 22.56
N VAL A 71 8.90 -1.35 23.82
CA VAL A 71 9.60 -0.73 24.95
C VAL A 71 10.68 -1.69 25.43
N GLY A 72 11.90 -1.20 25.57
CA GLY A 72 13.02 -2.02 26.00
C GLY A 72 12.89 -2.48 27.45
N ASN A 73 13.36 -3.69 27.72
CA ASN A 73 13.25 -4.34 29.03
C ASN A 73 14.58 -4.37 29.82
N GLY A 74 15.66 -3.88 29.23
CA GLY A 74 16.99 -3.77 29.84
C GLY A 74 17.84 -5.04 29.78
N LYS A 75 17.37 -6.12 29.15
CA LYS A 75 18.11 -7.38 29.02
C LYS A 75 18.93 -7.42 27.73
N ASP A 76 19.99 -8.21 27.72
CA ASP A 76 20.84 -8.43 26.55
C ASP A 76 21.45 -9.84 26.56
N GLY A 77 22.12 -10.20 25.48
CA GLY A 77 22.73 -11.52 25.31
C GLY A 77 21.84 -12.51 24.54
N SER A 78 22.44 -13.65 24.19
CA SER A 78 21.81 -14.68 23.36
C SER A 78 20.58 -15.34 23.98
N GLU A 79 20.44 -15.29 25.30
CA GLU A 79 19.27 -15.80 26.04
C GLU A 79 18.08 -14.83 26.02
N PHE A 80 18.31 -13.54 25.72
CA PHE A 80 17.31 -12.48 25.78
C PHE A 80 17.19 -11.73 24.45
N LYS A 81 17.10 -12.47 23.35
CA LYS A 81 17.00 -11.91 21.99
C LYS A 81 15.75 -11.02 21.84
N ASN A 82 15.92 -9.89 21.17
CA ASN A 82 14.79 -9.09 20.71
C ASN A 82 14.20 -9.71 19.43
N SER A 83 12.93 -9.40 19.15
CA SER A 83 12.25 -9.90 17.95
C SER A 83 11.24 -8.90 17.39
N VAL A 84 11.10 -8.89 16.07
CA VAL A 84 10.01 -8.24 15.33
C VAL A 84 9.37 -9.28 14.41
N ILE A 85 8.04 -9.37 14.46
CA ILE A 85 7.25 -10.29 13.64
C ILE A 85 6.57 -9.50 12.52
N PHE A 86 6.50 -10.10 11.34
CA PHE A 86 5.86 -9.54 10.16
C PHE A 86 5.19 -10.63 9.32
N SER A 87 4.11 -10.27 8.61
CA SER A 87 3.39 -11.21 7.74
C SER A 87 4.07 -11.40 6.39
N GLU A 88 4.83 -10.40 5.94
CA GLU A 88 5.57 -10.39 4.70
C GLU A 88 7.00 -9.94 5.02
N LYS A 89 8.01 -10.58 4.43
CA LYS A 89 9.41 -10.31 4.75
C LYS A 89 9.85 -8.93 4.25
N PRO A 90 10.25 -7.98 5.13
CA PRO A 90 10.82 -6.71 4.73
C PRO A 90 12.20 -6.91 4.07
N PHE A 91 12.61 -6.01 3.19
CA PHE A 91 13.99 -5.96 2.68
C PHE A 91 14.92 -5.15 3.60
N LEU A 92 14.35 -4.28 4.44
CA LEU A 92 15.06 -3.48 5.43
C LEU A 92 14.18 -3.22 6.64
N ILE A 93 14.75 -3.34 7.84
CA ILE A 93 14.18 -2.84 9.09
C ILE A 93 15.11 -1.78 9.69
N LEU A 94 14.54 -0.62 10.02
CA LEU A 94 15.16 0.40 10.83
C LEU A 94 14.51 0.42 12.20
N ILE A 95 15.32 0.57 13.25
CA ILE A 95 14.83 0.79 14.62
C ILE A 95 15.35 2.13 15.07
N LEU A 96 14.48 3.02 15.52
CA LEU A 96 14.83 4.34 16.04
C LEU A 96 14.56 4.36 17.54
N SER A 97 15.52 4.82 18.32
CA SER A 97 15.41 4.98 19.76
C SER A 97 15.04 6.41 20.10
N GLY A 98 14.15 6.59 21.09
CA GLY A 98 13.80 7.92 21.61
C GLY A 98 14.98 8.73 22.18
N ASN A 99 16.12 8.07 22.46
CA ASN A 99 17.37 8.71 22.92
C ASN A 99 18.36 9.06 21.78
N GLY A 100 17.94 8.96 20.52
CA GLY A 100 18.74 9.34 19.35
C GLY A 100 19.60 8.23 18.73
N GLY A 101 19.58 7.01 19.28
CA GLY A 101 20.20 5.84 18.66
C GLY A 101 19.36 5.23 17.54
N TYR A 102 19.99 4.47 16.65
CA TYR A 102 19.29 3.71 15.61
C TYR A 102 19.95 2.36 15.29
N GLY A 103 19.13 1.42 14.82
CA GLY A 103 19.52 0.10 14.35
C GLY A 103 19.16 -0.09 12.88
N PHE A 104 20.04 -0.77 12.14
CA PHE A 104 19.95 -1.02 10.71
C PHE A 104 20.05 -2.53 10.46
N PHE A 105 19.00 -3.11 9.90
CA PHE A 105 18.85 -4.55 9.70
C PHE A 105 18.44 -4.85 8.26
N PRO A 106 19.39 -5.03 7.33
CA PRO A 106 19.11 -5.53 5.99
C PRO A 106 18.61 -6.96 6.05
N ALA A 107 17.64 -7.31 5.19
CA ALA A 107 17.17 -8.67 5.08
C ALA A 107 18.30 -9.63 4.71
N ASP A 108 18.29 -10.82 5.33
CA ASP A 108 19.25 -11.90 5.09
C ASP A 108 20.70 -11.60 5.43
N ALA A 109 21.00 -10.42 5.98
CA ALA A 109 22.31 -10.14 6.55
C ALA A 109 22.55 -10.98 7.81
N ALA A 110 23.75 -11.53 7.93
CA ALA A 110 24.17 -12.30 9.11
C ALA A 110 24.37 -11.43 10.36
N ALA A 111 24.39 -10.10 10.20
CA ALA A 111 24.56 -9.16 11.28
C ALA A 111 23.75 -7.88 11.04
N GLY A 112 23.34 -7.24 12.13
CA GLY A 112 22.78 -5.90 12.15
C GLY A 112 23.81 -4.90 12.65
N TYR A 113 23.53 -3.61 12.47
CA TYR A 113 24.35 -2.55 13.01
C TYR A 113 23.51 -1.62 13.87
N THR A 114 24.00 -1.26 15.04
CA THR A 114 23.32 -0.38 15.99
C THR A 114 24.29 0.71 16.40
N THR A 115 23.79 1.94 16.50
CA THR A 115 24.59 3.10 16.86
C THR A 115 23.81 4.03 17.77
N SER A 116 24.52 4.64 18.70
CA SER A 116 24.07 5.74 19.55
C SER A 116 25.24 6.73 19.70
N SER A 117 24.99 7.86 20.37
CA SER A 117 25.96 8.96 20.53
C SER A 117 27.32 8.55 21.11
N SER A 118 27.40 7.41 21.80
CA SER A 118 28.62 6.92 22.43
C SER A 118 28.88 5.42 22.22
N ASN A 119 28.02 4.72 21.48
CA ASN A 119 28.07 3.26 21.40
C ASN A 119 27.71 2.75 20.01
N ASN A 120 28.64 2.04 19.38
CA ASN A 120 28.47 1.46 18.05
C ASN A 120 28.76 -0.03 18.14
N ALA A 121 27.88 -0.86 17.59
CA ALA A 121 28.04 -2.29 17.64
C ALA A 121 27.43 -2.98 16.42
N SER A 122 28.05 -4.10 16.06
CA SER A 122 27.38 -5.12 15.28
C SER A 122 26.63 -6.04 16.22
N VAL A 123 25.40 -6.41 15.84
CA VAL A 123 24.54 -7.33 16.59
C VAL A 123 24.34 -8.61 15.80
N TYR A 124 24.22 -9.73 16.51
CA TYR A 124 23.92 -11.01 15.89
C TYR A 124 22.47 -11.02 15.45
N VAL A 125 22.22 -11.44 14.22
CA VAL A 125 20.89 -11.40 13.60
C VAL A 125 20.50 -12.77 13.10
N THR A 126 19.21 -13.08 13.19
CA THR A 126 18.62 -14.23 12.51
C THR A 126 17.34 -13.79 11.82
N TRP A 127 17.30 -13.99 10.51
CA TRP A 127 16.16 -13.73 9.67
C TRP A 127 15.40 -15.01 9.35
N THR A 128 14.07 -14.91 9.34
CA THR A 128 13.16 -15.89 8.77
C THR A 128 12.20 -15.17 7.82
N ASN A 129 11.27 -15.91 7.21
CA ASN A 129 10.24 -15.31 6.35
C ASN A 129 9.20 -14.49 7.12
N THR A 130 9.11 -14.64 8.44
CA THR A 130 8.07 -14.01 9.27
C THR A 130 8.62 -13.28 10.49
N GLN A 131 9.92 -13.32 10.73
CA GLN A 131 10.52 -12.76 11.94
C GLN A 131 11.99 -12.36 11.73
N LEU A 132 12.35 -11.22 12.32
CA LEU A 132 13.71 -10.81 12.63
C LEU A 132 13.96 -11.03 14.12
N THR A 133 15.06 -11.67 14.49
CA THR A 133 15.57 -11.68 15.87
C THR A 133 17.00 -11.18 15.94
N TRP A 134 17.38 -10.52 17.03
CA TRP A 134 18.74 -10.02 17.22
C TRP A 134 19.16 -9.94 18.69
N TYR A 135 20.47 -9.91 18.93
CA TYR A 135 21.04 -9.67 20.26
C TYR A 135 22.44 -9.05 20.19
N ALA A 136 22.82 -8.31 21.23
CA ALA A 136 24.19 -7.89 21.50
C ALA A 136 24.78 -8.77 22.61
N ALA A 137 26.11 -8.87 22.70
CA ALA A 137 26.74 -9.78 23.66
C ALA A 137 26.56 -9.35 25.12
N ASN A 138 26.78 -8.07 25.44
CA ASN A 138 26.88 -7.58 26.82
C ASN A 138 26.34 -6.14 27.01
N SER A 139 25.40 -5.69 26.18
CA SER A 139 24.88 -4.33 26.28
C SER A 139 23.45 -4.20 25.75
N SER A 140 22.51 -3.95 26.66
CA SER A 140 21.12 -3.63 26.30
C SER A 140 20.98 -2.36 25.46
N SER A 141 21.92 -1.41 25.57
CA SER A 141 21.97 -0.23 24.68
C SER A 141 22.33 -0.61 23.26
N GLN A 142 23.39 -1.41 23.05
CA GLN A 142 23.74 -1.94 21.72
C GLN A 142 22.63 -2.83 21.17
N GLN A 143 21.95 -3.60 22.02
CA GLN A 143 20.85 -4.43 21.59
C GLN A 143 19.59 -3.64 21.21
N MET A 144 19.57 -2.31 21.38
CA MET A 144 18.36 -1.50 21.22
C MET A 144 17.26 -1.99 22.17
N ASN A 145 17.59 -2.24 23.44
CA ASN A 145 16.69 -2.82 24.43
C ASN A 145 16.85 -2.19 25.82
N GLU A 146 17.25 -0.93 25.90
CA GLU A 146 17.39 -0.21 27.18
C GLU A 146 16.07 -0.15 27.93
N ARG A 147 16.13 -0.30 29.25
CA ARG A 147 14.93 -0.38 30.08
C ARG A 147 14.11 0.90 29.98
N ASN A 148 12.81 0.75 29.71
CA ASN A 148 11.84 1.85 29.60
C ASN A 148 12.12 2.83 28.44
N VAL A 149 12.94 2.46 27.46
CA VAL A 149 13.15 3.25 26.24
C VAL A 149 12.18 2.79 25.16
N HIS A 150 11.51 3.75 24.50
CA HIS A 150 10.63 3.46 23.36
C HIS A 150 11.45 3.36 22.07
N TYR A 151 11.17 2.30 21.31
CA TYR A 151 11.81 2.00 20.04
C TYR A 151 10.76 1.94 18.94
N GLN A 152 10.88 2.83 17.96
CA GLN A 152 10.07 2.83 16.75
C GLN A 152 10.71 1.91 15.70
N VAL A 153 9.95 0.97 15.18
CA VAL A 153 10.37 0.06 14.12
C VAL A 153 9.74 0.50 12.80
N ILE A 154 10.55 0.61 11.77
CA ILE A 154 10.16 0.98 10.41
C ILE A 154 10.57 -0.16 9.49
N MET A 155 9.59 -0.79 8.85
CA MET A 155 9.80 -1.93 7.98
C MET A 155 9.52 -1.52 6.54
N PHE A 156 10.48 -1.74 5.64
CA PHE A 156 10.35 -1.50 4.22
C PHE A 156 10.04 -2.82 3.51
N LEU A 157 8.86 -2.89 2.92
CA LEU A 157 8.25 -4.09 2.36
C LEU A 157 8.14 -3.98 0.83
N PRO A 158 8.17 -5.11 0.10
CA PRO A 158 7.83 -5.11 -1.32
C PRO A 158 6.39 -4.62 -1.56
N LEU A 159 6.08 -4.19 -2.78
CA LEU A 159 4.69 -3.99 -3.20
C LEU A 159 3.94 -5.35 -3.21
N LYS A 160 2.63 -5.31 -3.01
CA LYS A 160 1.75 -6.48 -3.17
C LYS A 160 1.54 -6.81 -4.63
#